data_AF-A0A948EBP6-F1
#
_entry.id   AF-A0A948EBP6-F1
#
_cell.length_a   1.000
_cell.length_b   1.000
_cell.length_c   1.000
_cell.angle_alpha   90.00
_cell.angle_beta   90.00
_cell.angle_gamma   90.00
#
_symmetry.space_group_name_H-M   'P 1'
#
loop_
_entity.id
_entity.type
_entity.pdbx_description
1 polymer ?
#
loop_
_entity_poly.entity_id
_entity_poly.type
_entity_poly.pdbx_seq_one_letter_code
_entity_poly.pdbx_strand_id
1 'polypeptide(L)'
;MCEPWKTLGIEPTEEKRAVKRAYSKLLRLCHPEDDPVAFQHLNEMYRIALVYAEHGIQTINDDEILFMQDVKVGEESAYESWAEDDAPEEGDSPEPAIEESSDFIEDESRMAEREVVDALMQRAEKLLYSRKVLKTSLWKNIFSHEALSNLWTKQLLAEEFFLLVATRKKRIILPSYLWILFEKTFHYRDMELRLYQYYDPRMVDKVIGYIHNAHAVVVTLETEEKEKITWTIKWYYYLYVFLVTYGILVMLTYC
;
A
#
# COMPACT_ATOMS: atom_id res chain seq x y z
N MET A 1 17.13 22.17 -28.92
CA MET A 1 15.91 21.37 -29.07
C MET A 1 16.37 19.93 -29.23
N CYS A 2 16.20 19.14 -28.17
CA CYS A 2 16.47 17.71 -28.23
C CYS A 2 15.28 17.07 -28.93
N GLU A 3 15.49 16.44 -30.09
CA GLU A 3 14.43 15.74 -30.83
C GLU A 3 14.47 14.26 -30.42
N PRO A 4 13.62 13.80 -29.48
CA PRO A 4 13.70 12.44 -28.95
C PRO A 4 13.46 11.38 -30.03
N TRP A 5 12.60 11.69 -31.00
CA TRP A 5 12.31 10.86 -32.17
C TRP A 5 13.55 10.62 -33.04
N LYS A 6 14.39 11.65 -33.20
CA LYS A 6 15.62 11.58 -33.99
C LYS A 6 16.70 10.76 -33.30
N THR A 7 16.81 10.87 -31.97
CA THR A 7 17.74 10.05 -31.19
C THR A 7 17.31 8.59 -31.16
N LEU A 8 16.00 8.31 -31.12
CA LEU A 8 15.45 6.96 -31.18
C LEU A 8 15.38 6.38 -32.60
N GLY A 9 15.57 7.21 -33.64
CA GLY A 9 15.56 6.78 -35.04
C GLY A 9 14.18 6.39 -35.58
N ILE A 10 13.11 6.96 -35.03
CA ILE A 10 11.71 6.68 -35.39
C ILE A 10 10.96 7.95 -35.76
N GLU A 11 9.88 7.81 -36.54
CA GLU A 11 8.97 8.93 -36.81
C GLU A 11 8.15 9.27 -35.56
N PRO A 12 7.74 10.54 -35.38
CA PRO A 12 6.86 10.95 -34.29
C PRO A 12 5.57 10.12 -34.29
N THR A 13 5.34 9.39 -33.20
CA THR A 13 4.21 8.45 -33.10
C THR A 13 3.56 8.51 -31.72
N GLU A 14 2.26 8.25 -31.68
CA GLU A 14 1.49 8.10 -30.44
C GLU A 14 1.55 6.65 -29.91
N GLU A 15 2.19 5.73 -30.64
CA GLU A 15 2.30 4.33 -30.28
C GLU A 15 3.48 4.07 -29.32
N LYS A 16 3.21 3.97 -28.01
CA LYS A 16 4.22 3.67 -26.97
C LYS A 16 5.06 2.41 -27.27
N ARG A 17 4.48 1.42 -27.95
CA ARG A 17 5.17 0.17 -28.32
C ARG A 17 6.26 0.38 -29.37
N ALA A 18 6.08 1.32 -30.29
CA ALA A 18 7.10 1.66 -31.28
C ALA A 18 8.31 2.34 -30.60
N VAL A 19 8.05 3.21 -29.62
CA VAL A 19 9.09 3.88 -28.80
C VAL A 19 9.93 2.86 -28.02
N LYS A 20 9.29 1.90 -27.34
CA LYS A 20 9.97 0.82 -26.60
C LYS A 20 10.83 -0.07 -27.51
N ARG A 21 10.33 -0.44 -28.69
CA ARG A 21 11.07 -1.26 -29.67
C ARG A 21 12.30 -0.54 -30.24
N ALA A 22 12.21 0.77 -30.46
CA ALA A 22 13.35 1.56 -30.92
C ALA A 22 14.42 1.67 -29.82
N TYR A 23 13.99 1.91 -28.58
CA TYR A 23 14.88 1.96 -27.42
C TYR A 23 15.64 0.65 -27.21
N SER A 24 14.98 -0.51 -27.26
CA SER A 24 15.65 -1.81 -27.07
C SER A 24 16.71 -2.10 -28.14
N LYS A 25 16.48 -1.70 -29.39
CA LYS A 25 17.49 -1.81 -30.47
C LYS A 25 18.73 -0.96 -30.19
N LEU A 26 18.55 0.25 -29.66
CA LEU A 26 19.65 1.15 -29.30
C LEU A 26 20.36 0.72 -28.02
N LEU A 27 19.63 0.14 -27.06
CA LEU A 27 20.18 -0.40 -25.81
C LEU A 27 21.14 -1.57 -26.06
N ARG A 28 20.90 -2.36 -27.12
CA ARG A 28 21.83 -3.42 -27.58
C ARG A 28 23.17 -2.87 -28.10
N LEU A 29 23.24 -1.59 -28.44
CA LEU A 29 24.46 -0.92 -28.93
C LEU A 29 25.09 -0.01 -27.88
N CYS A 30 24.30 0.46 -26.90
CA CYS A 30 24.73 1.36 -25.84
C CYS A 30 24.68 0.63 -24.50
N HIS A 31 25.81 0.05 -24.12
CA HIS A 31 25.95 -0.67 -22.86
C HIS A 31 26.36 0.30 -21.74
N PRO A 32 25.74 0.22 -20.55
CA PRO A 32 25.96 1.17 -19.46
C PRO A 32 27.40 1.11 -18.91
N GLU A 33 28.10 0.00 -19.12
CA GLU A 33 29.50 -0.17 -18.72
C GLU A 33 30.50 0.49 -19.69
N ASP A 34 30.13 0.65 -20.97
CA ASP A 34 31.01 1.19 -22.02
C ASP A 34 30.93 2.72 -22.12
N ASP A 35 29.72 3.30 -22.08
CA ASP A 35 29.52 4.75 -22.12
C ASP A 35 28.30 5.17 -21.26
N PRO A 36 28.53 5.54 -19.99
CA PRO A 36 27.44 5.93 -19.09
C PRO A 36 26.76 7.24 -19.51
N VAL A 37 27.46 8.12 -20.22
CA VAL A 37 26.91 9.42 -20.66
C VAL A 37 25.97 9.23 -21.84
N ALA A 38 26.37 8.39 -22.81
CA ALA A 38 25.52 8.02 -23.93
C ALA A 38 24.25 7.27 -23.46
N PHE A 39 24.40 6.36 -22.48
CA PHE A 39 23.27 5.63 -21.89
C PHE A 39 22.27 6.57 -21.20
N GLN A 40 22.75 7.51 -20.38
CA GLN A 40 21.90 8.50 -19.73
C GLN A 40 21.14 9.35 -20.75
N HIS A 41 21.82 9.78 -21.81
CA HIS A 41 21.20 10.58 -22.87
C HIS A 41 20.13 9.78 -23.62
N LEU A 42 20.39 8.51 -23.95
CA LEU A 42 19.43 7.62 -24.59
C LEU A 42 18.19 7.38 -23.72
N ASN A 43 18.39 7.13 -22.42
CA ASN A 43 17.31 6.90 -21.48
C ASN A 43 16.43 8.16 -21.29
N GLU A 44 17.05 9.35 -21.24
CA GLU A 44 16.32 10.61 -21.17
C GLU A 44 15.44 10.81 -22.41
N MET A 45 15.99 10.61 -23.62
CA MET A 45 15.21 10.72 -24.86
C MET A 45 14.06 9.71 -24.92
N TYR A 46 14.26 8.49 -24.43
CA TYR A 46 13.21 7.48 -24.31
C TYR A 46 12.07 7.93 -23.38
N ARG A 47 12.39 8.46 -22.20
CA ARG A 47 11.38 8.96 -21.26
C ARG A 47 10.58 10.12 -21.88
N ILE A 48 11.27 11.05 -22.54
CA ILE A 48 10.62 12.18 -23.22
C ILE A 48 9.69 11.68 -24.34
N ALA A 49 10.12 10.71 -25.14
CA ALA A 49 9.29 10.13 -26.21
C ALA A 49 8.02 9.44 -25.68
N LEU A 50 8.10 8.76 -24.53
CA LEU A 50 6.92 8.15 -23.89
C LEU A 50 5.92 9.19 -23.44
N VAL A 51 6.40 10.30 -22.87
CA VAL A 51 5.53 11.40 -22.42
C VAL A 51 4.81 12.03 -23.62
N TYR A 52 5.53 12.24 -24.74
CA TYR A 52 4.91 12.73 -25.98
C TYR A 52 3.91 11.75 -26.60
N ALA A 53 4.20 10.44 -26.56
CA ALA A 53 3.27 9.42 -27.03
C ALA A 53 2.00 9.34 -26.16
N GLU A 54 2.08 9.72 -24.89
CA GLU A 54 0.95 9.69 -23.95
C GLU A 54 0.06 10.94 -24.00
N HIS A 55 0.65 12.13 -24.15
CA HIS A 55 -0.08 13.41 -24.06
C HIS A 55 -0.33 14.07 -25.42
N GLY A 56 0.17 13.47 -26.51
CA GLY A 56 0.12 14.00 -27.86
C GLY A 56 1.26 14.99 -28.16
N ILE A 57 1.74 14.99 -29.40
CA ILE A 57 2.97 15.68 -29.84
C ILE A 57 2.91 17.22 -29.72
N GLN A 58 1.74 17.82 -29.47
CA GLN A 58 1.52 19.27 -29.59
C GLN A 58 1.26 20.03 -28.28
N THR A 59 1.24 19.37 -27.13
CA THR A 59 0.68 19.97 -25.90
C THR A 59 1.68 20.26 -24.78
N ILE A 60 2.95 19.86 -24.90
CA ILE A 60 3.90 19.92 -23.79
C ILE A 60 5.09 20.81 -24.14
N ASN A 61 5.32 21.86 -23.35
CA ASN A 61 6.51 22.71 -23.46
C ASN A 61 7.74 21.99 -22.90
N ASP A 62 8.92 22.20 -23.50
CA ASP A 62 10.21 21.64 -23.06
C ASP A 62 10.48 21.86 -21.55
N ASP A 63 9.99 22.99 -21.01
CA ASP A 63 10.12 23.35 -19.60
C ASP A 63 9.26 22.49 -18.66
N GLU A 64 8.13 21.95 -19.12
CA GLU A 64 7.18 21.16 -18.33
C GLU A 64 7.65 19.70 -18.20
N ILE A 65 8.37 19.20 -19.21
CA ILE A 65 8.96 17.85 -19.26
C ILE A 65 10.05 17.67 -18.19
N LEU A 66 10.85 18.72 -17.92
CA LEU A 66 11.89 18.69 -16.89
C LEU A 66 11.31 18.57 -15.46
N PHE A 67 10.11 19.09 -15.19
CA PHE A 67 9.47 19.03 -13.88
C PHE A 67 8.78 17.68 -13.60
N MET A 68 8.61 16.82 -14.61
CA MET A 68 8.03 15.47 -14.47
C MET A 68 9.08 14.38 -14.16
N GLN A 69 10.34 14.76 -13.90
CA GLN A 69 11.43 13.84 -13.59
C GLN A 69 11.19 12.95 -12.35
N ASP A 70 10.26 13.33 -11.46
CA ASP A 70 9.90 12.59 -10.24
C ASP A 70 8.85 11.48 -10.42
N VAL A 71 8.33 11.27 -11.64
CA VAL A 71 7.54 10.07 -11.93
C VAL A 71 8.50 8.87 -11.99
N LYS A 72 8.52 8.08 -10.91
CA LYS A 72 9.12 6.74 -10.88
C LYS A 72 8.41 5.84 -11.90
N VAL A 73 8.78 5.96 -13.16
CA VAL A 73 8.69 4.84 -14.10
C VAL A 73 9.54 3.76 -13.48
N GLY A 74 8.93 2.61 -13.17
CA GLY A 74 9.57 1.52 -12.46
C GLY A 74 10.98 1.31 -12.98
N GLU A 75 11.96 1.46 -12.09
CA GLU A 75 13.29 0.88 -12.22
C GLU A 75 13.10 -0.64 -12.24
N GLU A 76 12.58 -1.17 -13.34
CA GLU A 76 12.89 -2.53 -13.73
C GLU A 76 14.35 -2.49 -14.13
N SER A 77 15.16 -3.06 -13.23
CA SER A 77 16.56 -3.38 -13.37
C SER A 77 16.84 -3.96 -14.77
N ALA A 78 17.20 -3.08 -15.71
CA ALA A 78 17.63 -3.43 -17.07
C ALA A 78 19.06 -3.99 -17.09
N TYR A 79 19.45 -4.71 -16.03
CA TYR A 79 20.75 -5.37 -15.92
C TYR A 79 20.65 -6.90 -15.80
N GLU A 80 19.45 -7.47 -15.63
CA GLU A 80 19.25 -8.91 -15.71
C GLU A 80 18.66 -9.30 -17.06
N SER A 81 19.52 -9.37 -18.08
CA SER A 81 19.48 -10.39 -19.15
C SER A 81 20.42 -9.94 -20.26
N TRP A 82 21.68 -10.33 -20.12
CA TRP A 82 22.58 -10.42 -21.27
C TRP A 82 22.77 -11.89 -21.58
N ALA A 83 22.56 -12.25 -22.85
CA ALA A 83 22.67 -13.59 -23.44
C ALA A 83 21.44 -14.47 -23.12
N GLU A 84 20.64 -14.97 -24.05
CA GLU A 84 20.89 -15.44 -25.41
C GLU A 84 19.60 -15.34 -26.26
N ASP A 85 19.77 -15.04 -27.55
CA ASP A 85 19.01 -15.49 -28.72
C ASP A 85 18.79 -14.35 -29.73
N ASP A 86 19.69 -14.27 -30.72
CA ASP A 86 19.29 -14.50 -32.12
C ASP A 86 20.49 -14.34 -33.07
N ALA A 87 20.87 -15.46 -33.69
CA ALA A 87 21.55 -15.48 -34.98
C ALA A 87 20.48 -15.32 -36.10
N PRO A 88 20.84 -14.83 -37.29
CA PRO A 88 19.86 -14.32 -38.24
C PRO A 88 19.29 -15.44 -39.11
N GLU A 89 17.96 -15.58 -39.15
CA GLU A 89 17.28 -16.28 -40.24
C GLU A 89 16.29 -15.34 -40.94
N GLU A 90 16.64 -14.99 -42.18
CA GLU A 90 15.69 -14.59 -43.21
C GLU A 90 14.69 -15.74 -43.46
N GLY A 91 13.41 -15.42 -43.62
CA GLY A 91 12.49 -16.33 -44.30
C GLY A 91 11.06 -16.34 -43.77
N ASP A 92 10.21 -15.61 -44.49
CA ASP A 92 8.79 -15.88 -44.74
C ASP A 92 7.80 -15.90 -43.57
N SER A 93 6.85 -14.96 -43.63
CA SER A 93 5.65 -14.94 -42.78
C SER A 93 4.87 -16.25 -42.88
N PRO A 94 4.23 -16.66 -41.77
CA PRO A 94 2.86 -16.24 -41.55
C PRO A 94 2.58 -15.78 -40.10
N GLU A 95 2.00 -14.60 -39.94
CA GLU A 95 1.34 -14.13 -38.71
C GLU A 95 -0.04 -14.80 -38.52
N PRO A 96 -0.67 -14.82 -37.33
CA PRO A 96 -0.12 -14.76 -35.96
C PRO A 96 -0.66 -15.93 -35.09
N ALA A 97 0.18 -16.50 -34.22
CA ALA A 97 -0.32 -17.08 -32.97
C ALA A 97 -0.23 -15.97 -31.92
N ILE A 98 -1.37 -15.61 -31.34
CA ILE A 98 -1.54 -14.55 -30.36
C ILE A 98 -0.57 -14.83 -29.20
N GLU A 99 0.54 -14.08 -29.13
CA GLU A 99 1.30 -13.93 -27.90
C GLU A 99 0.39 -13.14 -26.95
N GLU A 100 -0.21 -13.86 -25.99
CA GLU A 100 -0.89 -13.30 -24.83
C GLU A 100 0.12 -12.50 -23.98
N SER A 101 0.47 -11.32 -24.49
CA SER A 101 0.45 -10.04 -23.77
C SER A 101 0.85 -10.05 -22.30
N SER A 102 2.10 -9.70 -22.02
CA SER A 102 2.55 -9.29 -20.68
C SER A 102 1.71 -8.14 -20.11
N ASP A 103 1.23 -7.22 -20.96
CA ASP A 103 0.31 -6.14 -20.58
C ASP A 103 -1.06 -6.68 -20.11
N PHE A 104 -1.57 -7.78 -20.69
CA PHE A 104 -2.83 -8.38 -20.22
C PHE A 104 -2.62 -9.19 -18.94
N ILE A 105 -1.46 -9.85 -18.76
CA ILE A 105 -1.21 -10.63 -17.54
C ILE A 105 -1.11 -9.70 -16.31
N GLU A 106 -0.49 -8.52 -16.44
CA GLU A 106 -0.49 -7.52 -15.36
C GLU A 106 -1.89 -6.93 -15.11
N ASP A 107 -2.65 -6.61 -16.16
CA ASP A 107 -3.98 -6.03 -16.01
C ASP A 107 -4.98 -7.05 -15.44
N GLU A 108 -4.89 -8.32 -15.87
CA GLU A 108 -5.68 -9.44 -15.35
C GLU A 108 -5.33 -9.75 -13.89
N SER A 109 -4.05 -9.69 -13.52
CA SER A 109 -3.62 -9.87 -12.11
C SER A 109 -4.17 -8.76 -11.21
N ARG A 110 -4.12 -7.50 -11.67
CA ARG A 110 -4.67 -6.35 -10.93
C ARG A 110 -6.19 -6.39 -10.85
N MET A 111 -6.85 -6.88 -11.89
CA MET A 111 -8.29 -7.13 -11.92
C MET A 111 -8.69 -8.21 -10.91
N ALA A 112 -7.95 -9.32 -10.85
CA ALA A 112 -8.18 -10.38 -9.87
C ALA A 112 -7.98 -9.90 -8.44
N GLU A 113 -6.92 -9.13 -8.18
CA GLU A 113 -6.67 -8.53 -6.86
C GLU A 113 -7.78 -7.56 -6.44
N ARG A 114 -8.27 -6.75 -7.39
CA ARG A 114 -9.40 -5.85 -7.16
C ARG A 114 -10.69 -6.60 -6.87
N GLU A 115 -10.97 -7.68 -7.59
CA GLU A 115 -12.14 -8.53 -7.34
C GLU A 115 -12.09 -9.15 -5.94
N VAL A 116 -10.90 -9.53 -5.46
CA VAL A 116 -10.72 -10.01 -4.08
C VAL A 116 -11.00 -8.89 -3.07
N VAL A 117 -10.51 -7.67 -3.31
CA VAL A 117 -10.81 -6.50 -2.46
C VAL A 117 -12.31 -6.22 -2.44
N ASP A 118 -12.98 -6.24 -3.58
CA ASP A 118 -14.44 -6.07 -3.70
C ASP A 118 -15.19 -7.15 -2.91
N ALA A 119 -14.76 -8.41 -3.00
CA ALA A 119 -15.36 -9.51 -2.25
C ALA A 119 -15.17 -9.34 -0.73
N LEU A 120 -13.99 -8.91 -0.29
CA LEU A 120 -13.71 -8.60 1.12
C LEU A 120 -14.54 -7.40 1.60
N MET A 121 -14.67 -6.36 0.78
CA MET A 121 -15.50 -5.18 1.07
C MET A 121 -16.97 -5.53 1.16
N GLN A 122 -17.52 -6.31 0.22
CA GLN A 122 -18.90 -6.79 0.30
C GLN A 122 -19.14 -7.61 1.58
N ARG A 123 -18.18 -8.42 2.00
CA ARG A 123 -18.26 -9.18 3.24
C ARG A 123 -18.22 -8.27 4.46
N ALA A 124 -17.32 -7.28 4.50
CA ALA A 124 -17.23 -6.28 5.56
C ALA A 124 -18.54 -5.48 5.66
N GLU A 125 -19.08 -5.03 4.53
CA GLU A 125 -20.38 -4.37 4.44
C GLU A 125 -21.50 -5.21 5.02
N LYS A 126 -21.62 -6.46 4.57
CA LYS A 126 -22.65 -7.38 5.07
C LYS A 126 -22.55 -7.56 6.58
N LEU A 127 -21.34 -7.59 7.14
CA LEU A 127 -21.14 -7.62 8.59
C LEU A 127 -21.64 -6.33 9.24
N LEU A 128 -21.31 -5.16 8.69
CA LEU A 128 -21.76 -3.84 9.15
C LEU A 128 -23.28 -3.69 9.14
N TYR A 129 -23.96 -4.28 8.15
CA TYR A 129 -25.43 -4.31 8.08
C TYR A 129 -26.07 -5.36 8.99
N SER A 130 -25.31 -6.37 9.42
CA SER A 130 -25.81 -7.45 10.28
C SER A 130 -25.71 -7.10 11.76
N ARG A 131 -26.55 -7.71 12.61
CA ARG A 131 -26.38 -7.65 14.08
C ARG A 131 -25.09 -8.30 14.60
N LYS A 132 -24.28 -8.89 13.69
CA LYS A 132 -23.04 -9.64 14.00
C LYS A 132 -21.79 -8.76 13.97
N VAL A 133 -21.89 -7.43 13.83
CA VAL A 133 -20.74 -6.50 13.91
C VAL A 133 -19.85 -6.75 15.14
N LEU A 134 -20.45 -7.17 16.25
CA LEU A 134 -19.76 -7.43 17.52
C LEU A 134 -18.90 -8.71 17.51
N LYS A 135 -19.04 -9.59 16.52
CA LYS A 135 -18.29 -10.87 16.48
C LYS A 135 -16.88 -10.64 15.95
N THR A 136 -15.93 -10.61 16.89
CA THR A 136 -14.52 -10.34 16.64
C THR A 136 -13.83 -11.34 15.71
N SER A 137 -14.24 -12.61 15.74
CA SER A 137 -13.66 -13.68 14.90
C SER A 137 -13.93 -13.48 13.42
N LEU A 138 -15.08 -12.90 13.05
CA LEU A 138 -15.45 -12.69 11.65
C LEU A 138 -14.59 -11.60 11.01
N TRP A 139 -14.29 -10.54 11.76
CA TRP A 139 -13.41 -9.48 11.32
C TRP A 139 -11.96 -9.93 11.24
N LYS A 140 -11.47 -10.66 12.25
CA LYS A 140 -10.13 -11.26 12.18
C LYS A 140 -9.96 -12.14 10.94
N ASN A 141 -10.98 -12.92 10.57
CA ASN A 141 -10.93 -13.75 9.36
C ASN A 141 -10.82 -12.92 8.07
N ILE A 142 -11.45 -11.74 8.01
CA ILE A 142 -11.33 -10.82 6.86
C ILE A 142 -9.93 -10.21 6.82
N PHE A 143 -9.43 -9.72 7.96
CA PHE A 143 -8.16 -9.01 8.02
C PHE A 143 -6.91 -9.91 8.07
N SER A 144 -7.10 -11.21 8.29
CA SER A 144 -6.05 -12.23 8.17
C SER A 144 -6.08 -12.95 6.82
N HIS A 145 -6.78 -12.40 5.82
CA HIS A 145 -6.82 -12.97 4.48
C HIS A 145 -5.46 -12.84 3.79
N GLU A 146 -5.04 -13.87 3.05
CA GLU A 146 -3.75 -13.94 2.36
C GLU A 146 -3.53 -12.76 1.41
N ALA A 147 -4.60 -12.32 0.75
CA ALA A 147 -4.55 -11.15 -0.13
C ALA A 147 -4.04 -9.88 0.55
N LEU A 148 -4.14 -9.74 1.88
CA LEU A 148 -3.64 -8.57 2.62
C LEU A 148 -2.14 -8.61 2.92
N SER A 149 -1.45 -9.67 2.47
CA SER A 149 0.01 -9.72 2.43
C SER A 149 0.57 -8.78 1.36
N ASN A 150 -0.15 -8.58 0.25
CA ASN A 150 0.21 -7.60 -0.76
C ASN A 150 -0.06 -6.18 -0.21
N LEU A 151 0.91 -5.29 -0.38
CA LEU A 151 0.83 -3.90 0.06
C LEU A 151 -0.24 -3.12 -0.71
N TRP A 152 -0.39 -3.38 -2.01
CA TRP A 152 -1.34 -2.65 -2.86
C TRP A 152 -2.79 -2.97 -2.48
N THR A 153 -3.14 -4.25 -2.38
CA THR A 153 -4.47 -4.71 -1.93
C THR A 153 -4.80 -4.21 -0.53
N LYS A 154 -3.81 -4.18 0.36
CA LYS A 154 -3.93 -3.66 1.72
C LYS A 154 -4.23 -2.16 1.70
N GLN A 155 -3.55 -1.39 0.86
CA GLN A 155 -3.79 0.05 0.74
C GLN A 155 -5.14 0.33 0.07
N LEU A 156 -5.48 -0.38 -0.99
CA LEU A 156 -6.76 -0.25 -1.68
C LEU A 156 -7.93 -0.55 -0.74
N LEU A 157 -7.86 -1.66 0.00
CA LEU A 157 -8.88 -2.02 0.98
C LEU A 157 -8.99 -0.97 2.10
N ALA A 158 -7.88 -0.37 2.52
CA ALA A 158 -7.90 0.71 3.52
C ALA A 158 -8.66 1.94 3.03
N GLU A 159 -8.40 2.36 1.79
CA GLU A 159 -9.04 3.53 1.18
C GLU A 159 -10.54 3.30 0.96
N GLU A 160 -10.93 2.15 0.42
CA GLU A 160 -12.33 1.81 0.23
C GLU A 160 -13.09 1.70 1.55
N PHE A 161 -12.47 1.09 2.56
CA PHE A 161 -13.06 1.00 3.88
C PHE A 161 -13.19 2.37 4.57
N PHE A 162 -12.18 3.22 4.43
CA PHE A 162 -12.22 4.60 4.91
C PHE A 162 -13.44 5.33 4.33
N LEU A 163 -13.58 5.31 3.01
CA LEU A 163 -14.70 5.92 2.30
C LEU A 163 -16.03 5.34 2.77
N LEU A 164 -16.09 4.02 2.96
CA LEU A 164 -17.28 3.34 3.42
C LEU A 164 -17.74 3.84 4.78
N VAL A 165 -16.82 4.07 5.72
CA VAL A 165 -17.19 4.55 7.07
C VAL A 165 -17.43 6.06 7.10
N ALA A 166 -16.65 6.82 6.32
CA ALA A 166 -16.74 8.28 6.24
C ALA A 166 -18.06 8.78 5.61
N THR A 167 -18.47 8.19 4.49
CA THR A 167 -19.58 8.68 3.65
C THR A 167 -20.98 8.25 4.15
N ARG A 168 -21.06 7.32 5.11
CA ARG A 168 -22.35 6.79 5.59
C ARG A 168 -23.19 7.85 6.31
N LYS A 169 -24.38 8.11 5.75
CA LYS A 169 -25.42 8.99 6.34
C LYS A 169 -25.90 8.53 7.73
N LYS A 170 -25.97 7.22 7.99
CA LYS A 170 -26.25 6.67 9.33
C LYS A 170 -24.93 6.45 10.06
N ARG A 171 -24.80 7.00 11.28
CA ARG A 171 -23.63 6.75 12.14
C ARG A 171 -23.53 5.26 12.42
N ILE A 172 -22.57 4.59 11.78
CA ILE A 172 -22.17 3.24 12.14
C ILE A 172 -21.28 3.39 13.38
N ILE A 173 -21.79 2.94 14.53
CA ILE A 173 -21.01 2.91 15.76
C ILE A 173 -20.22 1.61 15.75
N LEU A 174 -18.97 1.70 15.30
CA LEU A 174 -18.02 0.59 15.35
C LEU A 174 -17.46 0.49 16.78
N PRO A 175 -17.47 -0.70 17.41
CA PRO A 175 -16.79 -0.94 18.69
C PRO A 175 -15.31 -0.52 18.67
N SER A 176 -14.81 0.00 19.79
CA SER A 176 -13.41 0.45 19.95
C SER A 176 -12.38 -0.62 19.55
N TYR A 177 -12.66 -1.89 19.84
CA TYR A 177 -11.80 -3.01 19.45
C TYR A 177 -11.59 -3.08 17.92
N LEU A 178 -12.61 -2.77 17.11
CA LEU A 178 -12.47 -2.83 15.65
C LEU A 178 -11.55 -1.74 15.16
N TRP A 179 -11.66 -0.52 15.70
CA TRP A 179 -10.77 0.59 15.36
C TRP A 179 -9.30 0.28 15.66
N ILE A 180 -9.03 -0.44 16.75
CA ILE A 180 -7.67 -0.89 17.07
C ILE A 180 -7.21 -1.95 16.09
N LEU A 181 -8.10 -2.86 15.71
CA LEU A 181 -7.78 -3.88 14.73
C LEU A 181 -7.50 -3.26 13.36
N PHE A 182 -8.26 -2.25 12.96
CA PHE A 182 -8.05 -1.43 11.77
C PHE A 182 -6.71 -0.71 11.80
N GLU A 183 -6.36 -0.08 12.91
CA GLU A 183 -5.06 0.59 13.05
C GLU A 183 -3.92 -0.42 12.95
N LYS A 184 -4.05 -1.59 13.59
CA LYS A 184 -3.04 -2.66 13.51
C LYS A 184 -2.88 -3.21 12.10
N THR A 185 -3.96 -3.26 11.32
CA THR A 185 -3.90 -3.80 9.96
C THR A 185 -3.44 -2.73 9.00
N PHE A 186 -4.04 -1.55 8.97
CA PHE A 186 -3.84 -0.56 7.90
C PHE A 186 -2.96 0.63 8.26
N HIS A 187 -2.62 0.84 9.54
CA HIS A 187 -1.82 1.97 10.00
C HIS A 187 -2.35 3.33 9.50
N TYR A 188 -3.63 3.60 9.76
CA TYR A 188 -4.30 4.82 9.27
C TYR A 188 -3.65 6.10 9.78
N ARG A 189 -2.97 6.06 10.93
CA ARG A 189 -2.16 7.17 11.44
C ARG A 189 -1.04 7.57 10.48
N ASP A 190 -0.39 6.61 9.84
CA ASP A 190 0.67 6.89 8.85
C ASP A 190 0.07 7.45 7.56
N MET A 191 -1.18 7.08 7.26
CA MET A 191 -1.92 7.56 6.10
C MET A 191 -2.64 8.90 6.33
N GLU A 192 -2.63 9.45 7.54
CA GLU A 192 -3.41 10.64 7.92
C GLU A 192 -3.12 11.84 7.01
N LEU A 193 -1.85 12.16 6.78
CA LEU A 193 -1.44 13.27 5.90
C LEU A 193 -1.92 13.06 4.46
N ARG A 194 -1.87 11.83 3.96
CA ARG A 194 -2.36 11.48 2.62
C ARG A 194 -3.89 11.63 2.56
N LEU A 195 -4.61 11.21 3.59
CA LEU A 195 -6.07 11.33 3.63
C LEU A 195 -6.53 12.79 3.57
N TYR A 196 -5.83 13.72 4.23
CA TYR A 196 -6.15 15.15 4.13
C TYR A 196 -5.89 15.77 2.76
N GLN A 197 -5.04 15.17 1.92
CA GLN A 197 -4.79 15.66 0.56
C GLN A 197 -5.94 15.35 -0.39
N TYR A 198 -6.62 14.21 -0.20
CA TYR A 198 -7.62 13.70 -1.14
C TYR A 198 -9.06 13.76 -0.63
N TYR A 199 -9.28 13.86 0.68
CA TYR A 199 -10.61 13.80 1.29
C TYR A 199 -10.94 15.04 2.14
N ASP A 200 -12.23 15.30 2.33
CA ASP A 200 -12.72 16.42 3.15
C ASP A 200 -12.19 16.28 4.60
N PRO A 201 -11.59 17.34 5.18
CA PRO A 201 -11.03 17.28 6.52
C PRO A 201 -12.00 16.79 7.59
N ARG A 202 -13.29 17.11 7.49
CA ARG A 202 -14.31 16.67 8.46
C ARG A 202 -14.53 15.16 8.43
N MET A 203 -14.34 14.53 7.28
CA MET A 203 -14.42 13.08 7.15
C MET A 203 -13.20 12.42 7.79
N VAL A 204 -12.02 12.96 7.51
CA VAL A 204 -10.75 12.49 8.06
C VAL A 204 -10.74 12.63 9.58
N ASP A 205 -11.03 13.82 10.11
CA ASP A 205 -11.11 14.13 11.54
C ASP A 205 -12.03 13.15 12.28
N LYS A 206 -13.17 12.82 11.67
CA LYS A 206 -14.15 11.91 12.27
C LYS A 206 -13.59 10.49 12.40
N VAL A 207 -12.97 9.97 11.34
CA VAL A 207 -12.41 8.61 11.35
C VAL A 207 -11.17 8.52 12.24
N ILE A 208 -10.23 9.46 12.07
CA ILE A 208 -9.01 9.55 12.90
C ILE A 208 -9.39 9.76 14.37
N GLY A 209 -10.40 10.59 14.65
CA GLY A 209 -10.95 10.78 15.99
C GLY A 209 -11.48 9.47 16.62
N TYR A 210 -12.11 8.59 15.85
CA TYR A 210 -12.53 7.27 16.36
C TYR A 210 -11.34 6.37 16.69
N ILE A 211 -10.29 6.38 15.87
CA ILE A 211 -9.06 5.61 16.13
C ILE A 211 -8.37 6.11 17.39
N HIS A 212 -8.18 7.43 17.53
CA HIS A 212 -7.60 8.03 18.73
C HIS A 212 -8.41 7.71 19.99
N ASN A 213 -9.74 7.84 19.93
CA ASN A 213 -10.60 7.53 21.06
C ASN A 213 -10.56 6.02 21.42
N ALA A 214 -10.52 5.14 20.42
CA ALA A 214 -10.41 3.71 20.67
C ALA A 214 -9.10 3.33 21.38
N HIS A 215 -7.97 3.92 20.99
CA HIS A 215 -6.70 3.76 21.69
C HIS A 215 -6.75 4.32 23.11
N ALA A 216 -7.35 5.49 23.30
CA ALA A 216 -7.52 6.08 24.63
C ALA A 216 -8.32 5.16 25.56
N VAL A 217 -9.42 4.57 25.08
CA VAL A 217 -10.23 3.62 25.86
C VAL A 217 -9.41 2.39 26.27
N VAL A 218 -8.60 1.82 25.38
CA VAL A 218 -7.78 0.65 25.75
C VAL A 218 -6.67 1.00 26.72
N VAL A 219 -5.99 2.13 26.53
CA VAL A 219 -4.99 2.61 27.49
C VAL A 219 -5.62 2.81 28.87
N THR A 220 -6.84 3.38 28.93
CA THR A 220 -7.54 3.56 30.22
C THR A 220 -7.91 2.24 30.90
N LEU A 221 -8.35 1.23 30.13
CA LEU A 221 -8.66 -0.09 30.67
C LEU A 221 -7.41 -0.82 31.17
N GLU A 222 -6.30 -0.75 30.43
CA GLU A 222 -5.03 -1.32 30.86
C GLU A 222 -4.48 -0.63 32.11
N THR A 223 -4.65 0.69 32.26
CA THR A 223 -4.26 1.41 33.48
C THR A 223 -5.11 1.01 34.68
N GLU A 224 -6.43 0.89 34.52
CA GLU A 224 -7.32 0.44 35.61
C GLU A 224 -7.03 -1.01 36.02
N GLU A 225 -6.75 -1.90 35.06
CA GLU A 225 -6.43 -3.30 35.35
C GLU A 225 -5.08 -3.44 36.06
N LYS A 226 -4.07 -2.68 35.62
CA LYS A 226 -2.78 -2.57 36.33
C LYS A 226 -2.96 -2.02 37.74
N GLU A 227 -3.77 -0.97 37.92
CA GLU A 227 -4.07 -0.44 39.25
C GLU A 227 -4.75 -1.47 40.15
N LYS A 228 -5.75 -2.21 39.66
CA LYS A 228 -6.39 -3.31 40.41
C LYS A 228 -5.40 -4.38 40.84
N ILE A 229 -4.51 -4.81 39.96
CA ILE A 229 -3.46 -5.79 40.27
C ILE A 229 -2.48 -5.23 41.31
N THR A 230 -2.11 -3.95 41.23
CA THR A 230 -1.23 -3.34 42.24
C THR A 230 -1.90 -3.23 43.61
N TRP A 231 -3.21 -2.97 43.66
CA TRP A 231 -3.98 -2.96 44.91
C TRP A 231 -4.08 -4.34 45.54
N THR A 232 -4.31 -5.40 44.77
CA THR A 232 -4.36 -6.77 45.31
C THR A 232 -3.00 -7.20 45.86
N ILE A 233 -1.91 -6.92 45.13
CA ILE A 233 -0.55 -7.23 45.60
C ILE A 233 -0.21 -6.45 46.88
N LYS A 234 -0.51 -5.15 46.93
CA LYS A 234 -0.32 -4.33 48.14
C LYS A 234 -1.14 -4.87 49.31
N TRP A 235 -2.39 -5.24 49.08
CA TRP A 235 -3.26 -5.80 50.11
C TRP A 235 -2.73 -7.12 50.69
N TYR A 236 -2.27 -8.05 49.84
CA TYR A 236 -1.62 -9.29 50.30
C TYR A 236 -0.33 -9.03 51.08
N TYR A 237 0.47 -8.04 50.67
CA TYR A 237 1.67 -7.64 51.40
C TYR A 237 1.35 -7.08 52.79
N TYR A 238 0.37 -6.17 52.90
CA TYR A 238 -0.08 -5.65 54.19
C TYR A 238 -0.70 -6.74 55.07
N LEU A 239 -1.47 -7.67 54.50
CA LEU A 239 -2.01 -8.82 55.22
C LEU A 239 -0.89 -9.73 55.74
N TYR A 240 0.13 -10.00 54.93
CA TYR A 240 1.29 -10.78 55.31
C TYR A 240 2.11 -10.11 56.43
N VAL A 241 2.42 -8.82 56.28
CA VAL A 241 3.10 -8.02 57.32
C VAL A 241 2.27 -7.99 58.61
N PHE A 242 0.95 -7.83 58.51
CA PHE A 242 0.05 -7.89 59.66
C PHE A 242 0.09 -9.26 60.34
N LEU A 243 -0.03 -10.37 59.60
CA LEU A 243 0.03 -11.72 60.17
C LEU A 243 1.39 -12.05 60.80
N VAL A 244 2.49 -11.63 60.19
CA VAL A 244 3.84 -11.84 60.73
C VAL A 244 4.06 -11.02 62.00
N THR A 245 3.68 -9.73 61.99
CA THR A 245 3.82 -8.88 63.17
C THR A 245 2.91 -9.31 64.31
N TYR A 246 1.65 -9.67 64.05
CA TYR A 246 0.74 -10.21 65.06
C TYR A 246 1.20 -11.57 65.58
N GLY A 247 1.69 -12.46 64.70
CA GLY A 247 2.22 -13.76 65.09
C GLY A 247 3.44 -13.64 66.01
N ILE A 248 4.35 -12.70 65.71
CA ILE A 248 5.51 -12.38 66.56
C ILE A 248 5.06 -11.76 67.89
N LEU A 249 4.05 -10.87 67.87
CA LEU A 249 3.53 -10.25 69.10
C LEU A 249 2.89 -11.27 70.04
N VAL A 250 2.10 -12.21 69.49
CA VAL A 250 1.48 -13.30 70.24
C VAL A 250 2.57 -14.19 70.85
N MET A 251 3.60 -14.57 70.10
CA MET A 251 4.72 -15.37 70.63
C MET A 251 5.50 -14.66 71.75
N LEU A 252 5.65 -13.33 71.69
CA LEU A 252 6.30 -12.54 72.74
C LEU A 252 5.45 -12.35 74.00
N THR A 253 4.12 -12.41 73.90
CA THR A 253 3.22 -12.32 75.07
C THR A 253 3.03 -13.63 75.83
N TYR A 254 3.39 -14.77 75.23
CA TYR A 254 3.26 -16.12 75.82
C TYR A 254 4.60 -16.69 76.33
N CYS A 255 5.68 -15.91 76.32
CA CYS A 255 6.98 -16.22 76.93
C CYS A 255 7.17 -15.41 78.22
#